data_AF-A0A820MCD0-F1
#
_entry.id   AF-A0A820MCD0-F1
#
_cell.length_a   1.000
_cell.length_b   1.000
_cell.length_c   1.000
_cell.angle_alpha   90.00
_cell.angle_beta   90.00
_cell.angle_gamma   90.00
#
_symmetry.space_group_name_H-M   'P 1'
#
loop_
_entity.id
_entity.type
_entity.pdbx_description
1 polymer ?
#
loop_
_entity_poly.entity_id
_entity_poly.type
_entity_poly.pdbx_seq_one_letter_code
_entity_poly.pdbx_strand_id
1 'polypeptide(L)'
;MPSQTQYENLLMLNSTALQCPCHNISIPYKHFITINKIFHQVCSSDFVKEKWINFLFIGGKWRNYDRVDLRSRGSAYFDLLSALCKISKITINNAIEQFLDDVFISATVVSESEFNMHMNVIINQFKTNTPARFSRDLQLLRDSTHGNAFISGYFLNWYWWINYDIDDVTVPTGVVTL
;
A
#
# COMPACT_ATOMS: atom_id res chain seq x y z
N MET A 1 -29.13 -3.50 32.93
CA MET A 1 -28.65 -2.39 32.08
C MET A 1 -29.75 -2.01 31.12
N PRO A 2 -30.00 -0.71 30.85
CA PRO A 2 -30.96 -0.30 29.83
C PRO A 2 -30.51 -0.83 28.45
N SER A 3 -31.46 -1.16 27.58
CA SER A 3 -31.15 -1.43 26.16
C SER A 3 -30.71 -0.14 25.45
N GLN A 4 -30.06 -0.25 24.29
CA GLN A 4 -29.69 0.94 23.49
C GLN A 4 -30.90 1.83 23.22
N THR A 5 -32.04 1.25 22.83
CA THR A 5 -33.28 1.99 22.58
C THR A 5 -33.80 2.72 23.82
N GLN A 6 -33.67 2.11 25.01
CA GLN A 6 -34.04 2.77 26.27
C GLN A 6 -33.11 3.94 26.58
N TYR A 7 -31.81 3.77 26.35
CA TYR A 7 -30.83 4.85 26.51
C TYR A 7 -31.12 6.04 25.57
N GLU A 8 -31.34 5.79 24.28
CA GLU A 8 -31.67 6.84 23.30
C GLU A 8 -32.96 7.59 23.67
N ASN A 9 -34.00 6.85 24.07
CA ASN A 9 -35.26 7.46 24.50
C ASN A 9 -35.07 8.37 25.74
N LEU A 10 -34.26 7.93 26.72
CA LEU A 10 -33.96 8.74 27.90
C LEU A 10 -33.09 9.96 27.57
N LEU A 11 -32.19 9.84 26.60
CA LEU A 11 -31.38 10.94 26.09
C LEU A 11 -32.26 12.02 25.44
N MET A 12 -33.24 11.62 24.63
CA MET A 12 -34.21 12.52 23.98
C MET A 12 -35.14 13.24 24.97
N LEU A 13 -35.40 12.65 26.14
CA LEU A 13 -36.28 13.21 27.18
C LEU A 13 -35.62 14.28 28.07
N ASN A 14 -34.50 14.88 27.63
CA ASN A 14 -33.76 15.97 28.29
C ASN A 14 -32.98 15.60 29.57
N SER A 15 -32.20 14.53 29.55
CA SER A 15 -31.17 14.32 30.57
C SER A 15 -29.78 14.54 29.99
N THR A 16 -29.34 15.79 29.93
CA THR A 16 -27.93 16.16 29.69
C THR A 16 -26.98 15.62 30.77
N ALA A 17 -27.52 14.99 31.82
CA ALA A 17 -26.80 14.35 32.92
C ALA A 17 -26.89 12.81 32.93
N LEU A 18 -27.48 12.17 31.91
CA LEU A 18 -27.59 10.71 31.88
C LEU A 18 -26.23 10.06 31.63
N GLN A 19 -25.60 9.57 32.70
CA GLN A 19 -24.37 8.81 32.64
C GLN A 19 -24.66 7.34 32.96
N CYS A 20 -24.58 6.50 31.93
CA CYS A 20 -24.62 5.06 32.09
C CYS A 20 -23.19 4.52 32.01
N PRO A 21 -22.53 4.19 33.13
CA PRO A 21 -21.17 3.66 33.10
C PRO A 21 -21.15 2.28 32.42
N CYS A 22 -20.14 2.06 31.58
CA CYS A 22 -19.92 0.79 30.91
C CYS A 22 -19.25 -0.20 31.87
N HIS A 23 -19.67 -1.47 31.83
CA HIS A 23 -18.93 -2.54 32.50
C HIS A 23 -17.62 -2.84 31.77
N ASN A 24 -17.66 -2.91 30.44
CA ASN A 24 -16.50 -3.01 29.58
C ASN A 24 -16.25 -1.67 28.91
N ILE A 25 -15.14 -1.02 29.24
CA ILE A 25 -14.78 0.29 28.69
C ILE A 25 -14.05 0.20 27.35
N SER A 26 -13.71 -1.00 26.89
CA SER A 26 -12.90 -1.24 25.70
C SER A 26 -13.49 -2.38 24.88
N ILE A 27 -13.77 -2.12 23.61
CA ILE A 27 -14.33 -3.11 22.67
C ILE A 27 -13.52 -3.08 21.38
N PRO A 28 -12.87 -4.19 20.99
CA PRO A 28 -12.19 -4.30 19.69
C PRO A 28 -13.11 -4.01 18.51
N TYR A 29 -12.62 -3.29 17.51
CA TYR A 29 -13.38 -2.91 16.32
C TYR A 29 -13.95 -4.11 15.56
N LYS A 30 -13.26 -5.26 15.56
CA LYS A 30 -13.75 -6.51 14.96
C LYS A 30 -15.09 -7.00 15.46
N HIS A 31 -15.56 -6.54 16.62
CA HIS A 31 -16.89 -6.93 17.12
C HIS A 31 -18.05 -6.21 16.41
N PHE A 32 -17.78 -5.07 15.77
CA PHE A 32 -18.83 -4.24 15.18
C PHE A 32 -18.47 -3.64 13.81
N ILE A 33 -17.23 -3.81 13.34
CA ILE A 33 -16.78 -3.43 12.00
C ILE A 33 -16.45 -4.67 11.19
N THR A 34 -16.89 -4.70 9.93
CA THR A 34 -16.46 -5.67 8.91
C THR A 34 -15.87 -4.93 7.72
N ILE A 35 -14.68 -5.33 7.27
CA ILE A 35 -14.01 -4.72 6.12
C ILE A 35 -13.87 -5.74 4.99
N ASN A 36 -14.52 -5.42 3.87
CA ASN A 36 -14.36 -6.13 2.60
C ASN A 36 -13.47 -5.32 1.66
N LYS A 37 -12.42 -5.96 1.14
CA LYS A 37 -11.43 -5.35 0.25
C LYS A 37 -11.43 -6.01 -1.12
N ILE A 38 -11.28 -5.20 -2.15
CA ILE A 38 -11.14 -5.64 -3.54
C ILE A 38 -9.84 -5.05 -4.06
N PHE A 39 -8.95 -5.90 -4.54
CA PHE A 39 -7.71 -5.45 -5.18
C PHE A 39 -7.95 -5.14 -6.65
N HIS A 40 -7.15 -4.25 -7.22
CA HIS A 40 -7.24 -3.92 -8.64
C HIS A 40 -7.08 -5.17 -9.51
N GLN A 41 -7.91 -5.30 -10.54
CA GLN A 41 -7.99 -6.49 -11.41
C GLN A 41 -6.65 -6.90 -12.05
N VAL A 42 -5.73 -5.95 -12.22
CA VAL A 42 -4.37 -6.21 -12.72
C VAL A 42 -3.60 -7.17 -11.81
N CYS A 43 -3.85 -7.14 -10.51
CA CYS A 43 -3.18 -7.99 -9.52
C CYS A 43 -3.68 -9.45 -9.52
N SER A 44 -4.63 -9.78 -10.40
CA SER A 44 -5.10 -11.13 -10.69
C SER A 44 -5.05 -11.49 -12.19
N SER A 45 -4.57 -10.57 -13.04
CA SER A 45 -4.45 -10.81 -14.48
C SER A 45 -3.18 -11.59 -14.82
N ASP A 46 -3.00 -11.95 -16.09
CA ASP A 46 -1.79 -12.62 -16.55
C ASP A 46 -0.55 -11.71 -16.48
N PHE A 47 -0.73 -10.38 -16.42
CA PHE A 47 0.38 -9.41 -16.41
C PHE A 47 1.30 -9.49 -15.20
N VAL A 48 0.80 -10.04 -14.08
CA VAL A 48 1.60 -10.24 -12.85
C VAL A 48 2.09 -11.68 -12.69
N LYS A 49 1.76 -12.57 -13.64
CA LYS A 49 2.14 -13.98 -13.58
C LYS A 49 3.51 -14.19 -14.20
N GLU A 50 4.27 -15.09 -13.60
CA GLU A 50 5.61 -15.46 -14.05
C GLU A 50 5.64 -15.88 -15.54
N LYS A 51 4.61 -16.59 -16.01
CA LYS A 51 4.51 -17.00 -17.43
C LYS A 51 4.59 -15.81 -18.40
N TRP A 52 3.91 -14.70 -18.09
CA TRP A 52 3.94 -13.49 -18.93
C TRP A 52 5.29 -12.79 -18.86
N ILE A 53 5.82 -12.65 -17.65
CA ILE A 53 7.12 -12.01 -17.41
C ILE A 53 8.23 -12.78 -18.13
N ASN A 54 8.24 -14.11 -18.04
CA ASN A 54 9.20 -14.99 -18.71
C ASN A 54 9.04 -14.97 -20.23
N PHE A 55 7.82 -14.86 -20.75
CA PHE A 55 7.60 -14.69 -22.19
C PHE A 55 8.25 -13.42 -22.74
N LEU A 56 8.19 -12.31 -21.99
CA LEU A 56 8.84 -11.05 -22.35
C LEU A 56 10.35 -11.07 -22.11
N PHE A 57 10.84 -11.98 -21.27
CA PHE A 57 12.26 -12.24 -21.11
C PHE A 57 12.75 -13.11 -22.28
N ILE A 58 12.96 -12.50 -23.46
CA ILE A 58 13.35 -13.17 -24.73
C ILE A 58 14.79 -13.73 -24.65
N GLY A 59 15.05 -14.72 -23.76
CA GLY A 59 16.33 -15.41 -23.63
C GLY A 59 17.55 -14.49 -23.49
N GLY A 60 17.41 -13.35 -22.81
CA GLY A 60 18.49 -12.37 -22.65
C GLY A 60 18.77 -11.49 -23.89
N LYS A 61 18.00 -11.60 -24.98
CA LYS A 61 18.14 -10.80 -26.21
C LYS A 61 17.55 -9.39 -26.13
N TRP A 62 17.22 -8.92 -24.93
CA TRP A 62 16.67 -7.57 -24.70
C TRP A 62 17.56 -6.45 -25.26
N ARG A 63 18.88 -6.69 -25.37
CA ARG A 63 19.85 -5.77 -25.99
C ARG A 63 19.67 -5.57 -27.50
N ASN A 64 19.01 -6.51 -28.17
CA ASN A 64 18.82 -6.45 -29.62
C ASN A 64 17.61 -5.59 -30.03
N TYR A 65 16.85 -5.12 -29.05
CA TYR A 65 15.69 -4.27 -29.25
C TYR A 65 15.98 -2.87 -28.75
N ASP A 66 15.34 -1.88 -29.38
CA ASP A 66 15.38 -0.51 -28.90
C ASP A 66 14.87 -0.45 -27.45
N ARG A 67 15.40 0.49 -26.65
CA ARG A 67 14.94 0.71 -25.27
C ARG A 67 13.47 1.07 -25.17
N VAL A 68 12.92 1.74 -26.18
CA VAL A 68 11.49 2.07 -26.21
C VAL A 68 10.62 0.86 -26.54
N ASP A 69 11.22 -0.23 -27.03
CA ASP A 69 10.52 -1.48 -27.33
C ASP A 69 10.15 -2.20 -26.03
N LEU A 70 8.87 -2.57 -25.90
CA LEU A 70 8.36 -3.34 -24.77
C LEU A 70 9.13 -4.66 -24.56
N ARG A 71 9.68 -5.25 -25.62
CA ARG A 71 10.47 -6.49 -25.54
C ARG A 71 11.83 -6.29 -24.87
N SER A 72 12.33 -5.06 -24.78
CA SER A 72 13.60 -4.77 -24.12
C SER A 72 13.46 -4.65 -22.60
N ARG A 73 12.39 -4.01 -22.12
CA ARG A 73 12.19 -3.68 -20.69
C ARG A 73 10.91 -4.23 -20.07
N GLY A 74 10.01 -4.79 -20.87
CA GLY A 74 8.67 -5.19 -20.44
C GLY A 74 8.69 -6.18 -19.28
N SER A 75 9.56 -7.20 -19.34
CA SER A 75 9.71 -8.16 -18.24
C SER A 75 9.99 -7.46 -16.90
N ALA A 76 10.88 -6.46 -16.89
CA ALA A 76 11.19 -5.69 -15.69
C ALA A 76 10.01 -4.83 -15.19
N TYR A 77 9.24 -4.22 -16.10
CA TYR A 77 8.05 -3.44 -15.72
C TYR A 77 6.93 -4.32 -15.17
N PHE A 78 6.70 -5.48 -15.77
CA PHE A 78 5.69 -6.43 -15.30
C PHE A 78 6.12 -7.16 -14.02
N ASP A 79 7.43 -7.39 -13.83
CA ASP A 79 7.98 -7.88 -12.57
C ASP A 79 7.77 -6.85 -11.44
N LEU A 80 8.08 -5.57 -11.70
CA LEU A 80 7.78 -4.48 -10.77
C LEU A 80 6.29 -4.40 -10.43
N LEU A 81 5.42 -4.53 -11.43
CA LEU A 81 3.97 -4.55 -11.22
C LEU A 81 3.53 -5.73 -10.34
N SER A 82 4.11 -6.91 -10.56
CA SER A 82 3.84 -8.10 -9.73
C SER A 82 4.27 -7.87 -8.27
N ALA A 83 5.47 -7.31 -8.08
CA ALA A 83 5.98 -6.95 -6.75
C ALA A 83 5.08 -5.91 -6.06
N LEU A 84 4.68 -4.85 -6.75
CA LEU A 84 3.75 -3.84 -6.23
C LEU A 84 2.41 -4.47 -5.83
N CYS A 85 1.85 -5.34 -6.67
CA CYS A 85 0.63 -6.06 -6.34
C CYS A 85 0.77 -6.94 -5.09
N LYS A 86 1.90 -7.64 -4.94
CA LYS A 86 2.19 -8.47 -3.76
C LYS A 86 2.29 -7.63 -2.50
N ILE A 87 3.11 -6.57 -2.52
CA ILE A 87 3.33 -5.73 -1.35
C ILE A 87 2.04 -4.99 -0.97
N SER A 88 1.29 -4.43 -1.94
CA SER A 88 0.00 -3.81 -1.67
C SER A 88 -0.99 -4.76 -0.99
N LYS A 89 -1.05 -6.03 -1.41
CA LYS A 89 -1.91 -7.04 -0.74
C LYS A 89 -1.50 -7.26 0.71
N ILE A 90 -0.21 -7.41 0.98
CA ILE A 90 0.33 -7.60 2.33
C ILE A 90 0.05 -6.36 3.18
N THR A 91 0.39 -5.17 2.70
CA THR A 91 0.19 -3.91 3.42
C THR A 91 -1.27 -3.69 3.79
N ILE A 92 -2.20 -3.88 2.86
CA ILE A 92 -3.63 -3.69 3.13
C ILE A 92 -4.16 -4.75 4.10
N ASN A 93 -3.78 -6.02 3.95
CA ASN A 93 -4.24 -7.07 4.85
C ASN A 93 -3.74 -6.82 6.29
N ASN A 94 -2.46 -6.49 6.46
CA ASN A 94 -1.90 -6.20 7.77
C ASN A 94 -2.53 -4.94 8.39
N ALA A 95 -2.77 -3.91 7.58
CA ALA A 95 -3.43 -2.69 8.07
C ALA A 95 -4.87 -2.97 8.52
N ILE A 96 -5.61 -3.81 7.79
CA ILE A 96 -6.97 -4.24 8.19
C ILE A 96 -6.93 -5.03 9.49
N GLU A 97 -6.00 -5.99 9.62
CA GLU A 97 -5.85 -6.80 10.83
C GLU A 97 -5.57 -5.91 12.05
N GLN A 98 -4.58 -5.02 11.95
CA GLN A 98 -4.26 -4.05 13.00
C GLN A 98 -5.45 -3.16 13.35
N PHE A 99 -6.12 -2.60 12.34
CA PHE A 99 -7.30 -1.75 12.54
C PHE A 99 -8.43 -2.49 13.26
N LEU A 100 -8.67 -3.76 12.91
CA LEU A 100 -9.75 -4.53 13.53
C LEU A 100 -9.43 -4.97 14.96
N ASP A 101 -8.16 -5.03 15.33
CA ASP A 101 -7.69 -5.28 16.69
C ASP A 101 -7.59 -4.01 17.56
N ASP A 102 -7.60 -2.81 16.95
CA ASP A 102 -7.77 -1.56 17.69
C ASP A 102 -9.10 -1.53 18.45
N VAL A 103 -9.14 -0.73 19.52
CA VAL A 103 -10.25 -0.74 20.49
C VAL A 103 -10.99 0.60 20.54
N PHE A 104 -12.32 0.52 20.61
CA PHE A 104 -13.16 1.65 20.98
C PHE A 104 -13.18 1.77 22.50
N ILE A 105 -12.84 2.95 23.01
CA ILE A 105 -12.77 3.21 24.45
C ILE A 105 -13.86 4.20 24.86
N SER A 106 -14.71 3.80 25.81
CA SER A 106 -15.65 4.71 26.46
C SER A 106 -16.01 4.27 27.87
N ALA A 107 -15.95 5.21 28.82
CA ALA A 107 -16.35 4.96 30.21
C ALA A 107 -17.87 4.94 30.39
N THR A 108 -18.62 5.55 29.48
CA THR A 108 -20.08 5.62 29.49
C THR A 108 -20.67 5.18 28.16
N VAL A 109 -21.94 4.80 28.18
CA VAL A 109 -22.69 4.57 26.94
C VAL A 109 -22.68 5.86 26.11
N VAL A 110 -22.46 5.72 24.81
CA VAL A 110 -22.51 6.82 23.83
C VAL A 110 -23.77 6.68 23.00
N SER A 111 -24.28 7.80 22.46
CA SER A 111 -25.39 7.72 21.52
C SER A 111 -24.95 7.06 20.21
N GLU A 112 -25.90 6.51 19.48
CA GLU A 112 -25.66 5.94 18.16
C GLU A 112 -25.11 6.99 17.19
N SER A 113 -25.58 8.24 17.29
CA SER A 113 -25.09 9.34 16.45
C SER A 113 -23.63 9.70 16.74
N GLU A 114 -23.24 9.75 18.01
CA GLU A 114 -21.87 10.02 18.43
C GLU A 114 -20.95 8.86 18.04
N PHE A 115 -21.37 7.62 18.29
CA PHE A 115 -20.66 6.43 17.88
C PHE A 115 -20.40 6.42 16.37
N ASN A 116 -21.44 6.64 15.57
CA ASN A 116 -21.33 6.67 14.11
C ASN A 116 -20.43 7.83 13.63
N MET A 117 -20.49 9.00 14.27
CA MET A 117 -19.62 10.13 13.94
C MET A 117 -18.15 9.78 14.19
N HIS A 118 -17.82 9.26 15.37
CA HIS A 118 -16.47 8.84 15.72
C HIS A 118 -15.95 7.75 14.77
N MET A 119 -16.77 6.73 14.51
CA MET A 119 -16.37 5.62 13.64
C MET A 119 -16.15 6.07 12.20
N ASN A 120 -16.99 6.97 11.67
CA ASN A 120 -16.81 7.51 10.32
C ASN A 120 -15.49 8.27 10.18
N VAL A 121 -15.10 9.08 11.18
CA VAL A 121 -13.81 9.78 11.19
C VAL A 121 -12.66 8.78 11.15
N ILE A 122 -12.70 7.77 12.02
CA ILE A 122 -11.65 6.76 12.16
C ILE A 122 -11.53 5.90 10.90
N ILE A 123 -12.65 5.47 10.31
CA ILE A 123 -12.68 4.72 9.04
C ILE A 123 -12.13 5.57 7.89
N ASN A 124 -12.47 6.85 7.83
CA ASN A 124 -11.94 7.75 6.80
C ASN A 124 -10.44 7.97 6.95
N GLN A 125 -9.94 8.13 8.18
CA GLN A 125 -8.51 8.19 8.45
C GLN A 125 -7.80 6.89 8.05
N PHE A 126 -8.39 5.73 8.32
CA PHE A 126 -7.85 4.44 7.88
C PHE A 126 -7.71 4.38 6.35
N LYS A 127 -8.76 4.80 5.63
CA LYS A 127 -8.78 4.84 4.16
C LYS A 127 -7.76 5.80 3.55
N THR A 128 -7.46 6.93 4.21
CA THR A 128 -6.52 7.94 3.68
C THR A 128 -5.08 7.67 4.12
N ASN A 129 -4.87 7.29 5.38
CA ASN A 129 -3.54 7.11 5.94
C ASN A 129 -2.84 5.86 5.42
N THR A 130 -3.58 4.77 5.20
CA THR A 130 -2.97 3.49 4.76
C THR A 130 -2.31 3.63 3.38
N PRO A 131 -3.00 4.14 2.33
CA PRO A 131 -2.35 4.37 1.04
C PRO A 131 -1.27 5.45 1.12
N ALA A 132 -1.48 6.51 1.91
CA ALA A 132 -0.49 7.59 2.03
C ALA A 132 0.81 7.11 2.69
N ARG A 133 0.75 6.22 3.69
CA ARG A 133 1.92 5.56 4.29
C ARG A 133 2.65 4.72 3.26
N PHE A 134 1.93 3.84 2.56
CA PHE A 134 2.51 3.01 1.50
C PHE A 134 3.24 3.85 0.43
N SER A 135 2.62 4.94 -0.04
CA SER A 135 3.24 5.83 -1.03
C SER A 135 4.50 6.52 -0.49
N ARG A 136 4.51 6.93 0.78
CA ARG A 136 5.70 7.51 1.42
C ARG A 136 6.82 6.49 1.56
N ASP A 137 6.50 5.26 1.96
CA ASP A 137 7.50 4.20 2.09
C ASP A 137 8.12 3.88 0.72
N LEU A 138 7.30 3.78 -0.33
CA LEU A 138 7.77 3.60 -1.69
C LEU A 138 8.63 4.78 -2.18
N GLN A 139 8.25 6.02 -1.85
CA GLN A 139 9.03 7.20 -2.19
C GLN A 139 10.39 7.19 -1.49
N LEU A 140 10.42 6.88 -0.19
CA LEU A 140 11.66 6.77 0.58
C LEU A 140 12.60 5.72 -0.01
N LEU A 141 12.07 4.57 -0.42
CA LEU A 141 12.86 3.52 -1.10
C LEU A 141 13.45 4.03 -2.41
N ARG A 142 12.67 4.76 -3.22
CA ARG A 142 13.15 5.35 -4.47
C ARG A 142 14.22 6.40 -4.21
N ASP A 143 13.99 7.31 -3.29
CA ASP A 143 14.93 8.38 -2.95
C ASP A 143 16.23 7.82 -2.40
N SER A 144 16.16 6.77 -1.57
CA SER A 144 17.34 6.06 -1.08
C SER A 144 18.08 5.34 -2.21
N THR A 145 17.36 4.79 -3.20
CA THR A 145 17.96 4.11 -4.35
C THR A 145 18.69 5.10 -5.26
N HIS A 146 18.08 6.25 -5.54
CA HIS A 146 18.67 7.30 -6.35
C HIS A 146 19.82 8.01 -5.63
N GLY A 147 19.63 8.38 -4.36
CA GLY A 147 20.64 9.07 -3.55
C GLY A 147 21.92 8.24 -3.32
N ASN A 148 21.80 6.91 -3.28
CA ASN A 148 22.95 6.00 -3.18
C ASN A 148 23.43 5.47 -4.54
N ALA A 149 22.89 5.97 -5.66
CA ALA A 149 23.22 5.53 -7.02
C ALA A 149 23.15 4.00 -7.22
N PHE A 150 22.19 3.32 -6.59
CA PHE A 150 22.05 1.87 -6.75
C PHE A 150 21.65 1.51 -8.18
N ILE A 151 22.43 0.60 -8.76
CA ILE A 151 22.31 0.18 -10.14
C ILE A 151 21.28 -0.95 -10.24
N SER A 152 20.20 -0.74 -11.02
CA SER A 152 19.18 -1.77 -11.23
C SER A 152 19.75 -2.92 -12.07
N GLY A 153 19.58 -4.16 -11.63
CA GLY A 153 19.87 -5.35 -12.45
C GLY A 153 19.07 -5.43 -13.75
N TYR A 154 17.96 -4.68 -13.83
CA TYR A 154 17.13 -4.55 -15.03
C TYR A 154 17.57 -3.43 -15.98
N PHE A 155 18.63 -2.68 -15.65
CA PHE A 155 19.16 -1.55 -16.44
C PHE A 155 18.09 -0.47 -16.73
N LEU A 156 17.16 -0.27 -15.79
CA LEU A 156 16.08 0.71 -15.93
C LEU A 156 16.52 2.14 -15.61
N ASN A 157 17.51 2.29 -14.72
CA ASN A 157 18.00 3.60 -14.28
C ASN A 157 19.43 3.90 -14.75
N TRP A 158 20.02 3.08 -15.62
CA TRP A 158 21.38 3.25 -16.12
C TRP A 158 21.60 2.48 -17.43
N TYR A 159 22.72 2.76 -18.10
CA TYR A 159 23.14 2.01 -19.27
C TYR A 159 24.63 2.08 -19.54
N TRP A 160 25.13 1.08 -20.28
CA TRP A 160 26.46 1.13 -20.88
C TRP A 160 26.42 1.88 -22.21
N TRP A 161 27.30 2.85 -22.39
CA TRP A 161 27.73 3.31 -23.71
C TRP A 161 29.17 2.83 -23.92
N ILE A 162 29.45 2.24 -25.08
CA ILE A 162 30.82 1.96 -25.50
C ILE A 162 31.18 3.09 -26.47
N ASN A 163 32.13 3.96 -26.08
CA ASN A 163 32.72 4.89 -27.02
C ASN A 163 33.66 4.10 -27.92
N TYR A 164 33.35 4.04 -29.21
CA TYR A 164 34.29 3.60 -30.23
C TYR A 164 35.19 4.78 -30.62
N ASP A 165 35.95 5.31 -29.66
CA ASP A 165 37.19 6.01 -30.03
C ASP A 165 38.23 4.93 -30.31
N ILE A 166 38.71 4.89 -31.53
CA ILE A 166 39.41 3.75 -32.14
C ILE A 166 40.80 3.48 -31.53
N ASP A 167 41.27 4.24 -30.53
CA ASP A 167 42.64 4.12 -30.02
C ASP A 167 42.81 3.94 -28.50
N ASP A 168 41.75 3.72 -27.71
CA ASP A 168 41.95 3.35 -26.30
C ASP A 168 40.83 2.47 -25.74
N VAL A 169 41.11 1.18 -25.52
CA VAL A 169 40.22 0.28 -24.76
C VAL A 169 40.39 0.58 -23.29
N THR A 170 39.95 1.77 -22.86
CA THR A 170 39.66 2.00 -21.45
C THR A 170 38.28 1.41 -21.17
N VAL A 171 38.23 0.35 -20.35
CA VAL A 171 37.01 0.03 -19.61
C VAL A 171 36.61 1.32 -18.89
N PRO A 172 35.43 1.92 -19.14
CA PRO A 172 35.04 3.14 -18.45
C PRO A 172 34.95 2.85 -16.96
N THR A 173 35.99 3.21 -16.20
CA THR A 173 36.08 3.06 -14.73
C THR A 173 35.47 4.26 -14.02
N GLY A 174 34.42 4.82 -14.62
CA GLY A 174 33.82 6.11 -14.26
C GLY A 174 33.54 6.77 -15.60
N VAL A 175 32.28 6.94 -16.00
CA VAL A 175 31.39 7.89 -15.36
C VAL A 175 29.97 7.31 -15.38
N VAL A 176 29.43 7.00 -14.20
CA VAL A 176 27.98 7.07 -14.02
C VAL A 176 27.69 8.57 -13.98
N THR A 177 27.25 9.14 -15.09
CA THR A 177 26.79 10.54 -15.08
C THR A 177 25.47 10.55 -14.32
N LEU A 178 25.52 11.12 -13.11
CA LEU A 178 24.36 11.44 -12.26
C LEU A 178 23.53 12.56 -12.89
#